data_AF-A0A421CAB7-F1
#
_entry.id   AF-A0A421CAB7-F1
#
_cell.length_a   1.000
_cell.length_b   1.000
_cell.length_c   1.000
_cell.angle_alpha   90.00
_cell.angle_beta   90.00
_cell.angle_gamma   90.00
#
_symmetry.space_group_name_H-M   'P 1'
#
loop_
_entity.id
_entity.type
_entity.pdbx_description
1 polymer ?
#
loop_
_entity_poly.entity_id
_entity_poly.type
_entity_poly.pdbx_seq_one_letter_code
_entity_poly.pdbx_strand_id
1 'polypeptide(L)' 'MAFRIITISFDNEREVFPDNDLNAFLLDKKVNNYRVEFFINAGRTYWSVFLEYEEIEDRSVEKLT' A
#
# COMPACT_ATOMS: atom_id res chain seq x y z
N MET A 1 -13.36 -9.85 -1.80
CA MET A 1 -12.72 -8.83 -0.94
C MET A 1 -11.54 -9.44 -0.22
N ALA A 2 -10.41 -8.74 -0.23
CA ALA A 2 -9.17 -9.16 0.39
C ALA A 2 -8.63 -8.03 1.28
N PHE A 3 -7.71 -8.39 2.18
CA PHE A 3 -7.11 -7.46 3.13
C PHE A 3 -5.59 -7.56 3.09
N ARG A 4 -4.89 -6.43 3.26
CA ARG A 4 -3.43 -6.38 3.38
C ARG A 4 -3.00 -5.36 4.41
N ILE A 5 -1.94 -5.68 5.15
CA ILE A 5 -1.24 -4.73 6.02
C ILE A 5 0.14 -4.48 5.42
N ILE A 6 0.49 -3.22 5.22
CA ILE A 6 1.81 -2.80 4.75
C ILE A 6 2.41 -1.90 5.82
N THR A 7 3.59 -2.27 6.34
CA THR A 7 4.34 -1.50 7.33
C THR A 7 5.61 -0.98 6.70
N ILE A 8 5.78 0.35 6.72
CA ILE A 8 6.89 1.06 6.11
C ILE A 8 7.69 1.71 7.24
N SER A 9 8.99 1.43 7.29
CA SER A 9 9.91 2.11 8.21
C SER A 9 10.30 3.48 7.65
N PHE A 10 10.52 4.45 8.52
CA PHE A 10 11.05 5.75 8.14
C PHE A 10 12.49 5.63 7.61
N ASP A 11 12.73 6.17 6.43
CA ASP A 11 14.06 6.32 5.84
C ASP A 11 14.68 7.62 6.36
N ASN A 12 15.71 7.50 7.20
CA ASN A 12 16.38 8.64 7.81
C ASN A 12 17.34 9.37 6.85
N GLU A 13 17.83 8.71 5.79
CA GLU A 13 18.73 9.36 4.83
C GLU A 13 17.94 10.28 3.90
N ARG A 14 16.73 9.85 3.53
CA ARG A 14 15.83 10.58 2.63
C ARG A 14 14.77 11.39 3.36
N GLU A 15 14.67 11.23 4.68
CA GLU A 15 13.67 11.85 5.56
C GLU A 15 12.21 11.60 5.12
N VAL A 16 11.91 10.39 4.63
CA VAL A 16 10.59 10.03 4.11
C VAL A 16 10.17 8.61 4.51
N PHE A 17 8.88 8.31 4.38
CA PHE A 17 8.41 6.92 4.33
C PHE A 17 8.38 6.47 2.87
N PRO A 18 9.24 5.51 2.45
CA PRO A 18 9.23 5.02 1.09
C PRO A 18 7.93 4.27 0.79
N ASP A 19 7.10 4.82 -0.10
CA ASP A 19 5.76 4.33 -0.41
C ASP A 19 5.72 3.51 -1.72
N ASN A 20 6.86 3.24 -2.35
CA ASN A 20 6.97 2.51 -3.62
C ASN A 20 6.23 1.17 -3.58
N ASP A 21 6.40 0.38 -2.51
CA ASP A 21 5.75 -0.93 -2.37
C ASP A 21 4.23 -0.80 -2.21
N LEU A 22 3.77 0.24 -1.52
CA LEU A 22 2.35 0.55 -1.38
C LEU A 22 1.78 0.97 -2.74
N ASN A 23 2.45 1.88 -3.45
CA ASN A 23 2.02 2.37 -4.76
C ASN A 23 1.99 1.24 -5.80
N ALA A 24 3.01 0.39 -5.84
CA ALA A 24 3.07 -0.77 -6.72
C ALA A 24 1.96 -1.77 -6.39
N PHE A 25 1.68 -2.00 -5.11
CA PHE A 25 0.59 -2.89 -4.68
C PHE A 25 -0.79 -2.36 -5.08
N LEU A 26 -0.98 -1.05 -5.14
CA LEU A 26 -2.27 -0.43 -5.45
C LEU A 26 -2.59 -0.33 -6.95
N LEU A 27 -1.64 -0.64 -7.84
CA LEU A 27 -1.79 -0.44 -9.29
C LEU A 27 -3.01 -1.15 -9.91
N ASP A 28 -3.33 -2.35 -9.42
CA ASP A 28 -4.40 -3.20 -9.93
C ASP A 28 -5.50 -3.42 -8.90
N LYS A 29 -5.57 -2.57 -7.86
CA LYS A 29 -6.50 -2.70 -6.74
C LYS A 29 -7.45 -1.53 -6.65
N LYS A 30 -8.72 -1.85 -6.40
CA LYS A 30 -9.71 -0.87 -5.96
C LYS A 30 -9.74 -0.89 -4.43
N VAL A 31 -9.28 0.19 -3.80
CA VAL A 31 -9.34 0.34 -2.34
C VAL A 31 -10.77 0.65 -1.94
N ASN A 32 -11.34 -0.21 -1.10
CA ASN A 32 -12.67 -0.04 -0.54
C ASN A 32 -12.61 0.73 0.79
N ASN A 33 -11.61 0.43 1.62
CA ASN A 33 -11.40 1.07 2.91
C ASN A 33 -9.93 0.99 3.31
N TYR A 34 -9.48 1.91 4.17
CA TYR A 34 -8.14 1.87 4.72
C TYR A 34 -8.09 2.44 6.14
N ARG A 35 -7.11 1.97 6.92
CA ARG A 35 -6.76 2.55 8.23
C ARG A 35 -5.26 2.73 8.31
N VAL A 36 -4.85 3.86 8.84
CA VAL A 36 -3.45 4.25 8.98
C VAL A 36 -3.07 4.31 10.44
N GLU A 37 -1.89 3.80 10.77
CA GLU A 37 -1.34 3.86 12.11
C GLU A 37 0.15 4.18 12.09
N PHE A 38 0.52 5.20 12.86
CA PHE A 38 1.90 5.57 13.10
C PHE A 38 2.34 5.05 14.45
N PHE A 39 3.52 4.45 14.54
CA PHE A 39 4.07 3.99 15.81
C PHE A 39 5.59 4.01 15.81
N ILE A 40 6.14 3.96 17.02
CA ILE A 40 7.57 3.84 17.26
C ILE A 40 7.82 2.48 17.92
N ASN A 41 8.73 1.69 17.36
CA ASN A 41 9.15 0.42 17.93
C ASN A 41 10.68 0.35 17.96
N ALA A 42 11.24 0.09 19.15
CA ALA A 42 12.69 0.07 19.40
C ALA A 42 13.42 1.32 18.85
N GLY A 43 12.83 2.51 19.06
CA GLY A 43 13.39 3.79 18.62
C GLY A 43 13.32 4.05 17.11
N ARG A 44 12.73 3.13 16.34
CA ARG A 44 12.47 3.30 14.90
C ARG A 44 11.02 3.68 14.67
N THR A 45 10.83 4.58 13.73
CA THR A 45 9.51 5.09 13.36
C THR A 45 8.93 4.28 12.22
N TYR A 46 7.64 3.94 12.31
CA TYR A 46 6.92 3.18 11.32
C TYR A 46 5.58 3.80 10.98
N TRP A 47 5.16 3.55 9.75
CA TRP A 47 3.85 3.87 9.22
C TRP A 47 3.22 2.59 8.70
N SER A 48 2.07 2.19 9.24
CA SER A 48 1.33 1.01 8.80
C SER A 48 -0.01 1.38 8.20
N VAL A 49 -0.34 0.74 7.09
CA VAL A 49 -1.61 0.89 6.40
C VAL A 49 -2.29 -0.47 6.32
N PHE A 50 -3.45 -0.58 6.93
CA PHE A 50 -4.41 -1.66 6.69
C PHE A 50 -5.29 -1.28 5.51
N LEU A 51 -5.40 -2.17 4.53
CA LEU A 51 -6.13 -1.97 3.30
C LEU A 51 -7.17 -3.06 3.14
N GLU A 52 -8.39 -2.66 2.83
CA GLU A 52 -9.46 -3.52 2.32
C GLU A 52 -9.66 -3.19 0.84
N TYR A 53 -9.57 -4.20 -0.02
CA TYR A 53 -9.52 -3.98 -1.46
C TYR A 53 -10.14 -5.12 -2.28
N GLU A 54 -10.36 -4.81 -3.55
CA GLU A 54 -10.73 -5.73 -4.62
C GLU A 54 -9.67 -5.69 -5.72
N GLU A 55 -9.45 -6.82 -6.38
CA GLU A 55 -8.62 -6.87 -7.59
C GLU A 55 -9.44 -6.34 -8.77
N ILE A 56 -8.82 -5.51 -9.60
CA ILE A 56 -9.40 -5.02 -10.83
C ILE A 56 -8.87 -5.91 -11.95
N GLU A 57 -9.72 -6.72 -12.58
CA GLU A 57 -9.37 -7.38 -13.83
C GLU A 57 -9.24 -6.29 -14.91
N ASP A 58 -8.03 -6.11 -15.44
CA ASP A 58 -7.82 -5.22 -16.57
C ASP A 58 -8.40 -5.85 -17.86
N ARG A 59 -9.68 -5.57 -18.12
CA ARG A 59 -10.37 -6.00 -19.35
C ARG A 59 -10.08 -5.10 -20.56
N SER A 60 -9.15 -4.16 -20.45
CA SER A 60 -8.87 -3.21 -21.53
C SER A 60 -8.01 -3.79 -22.67
N VAL A 61 -7.46 -4.99 -22.51
CA VAL A 61 -6.60 -5.65 -23.51
C VAL A 61 -7.39 -6.53 -24.50
N GLU A 62 -8.64 -6.93 -24.22
CA GLU A 62 -9.41 -7.87 -25.08
C GLU A 62 -10.14 -7.21 -26.26
N LYS A 63 -10.02 -5.91 -26.51
CA LYS A 63 -10.72 -5.22 -27.62
C LYS A 63 -9.87 -4.90 -28.86
N LEU A 64 -8.67 -5.48 -28.99
CA LEU A 64 -7.77 -5.21 -30.13
C LEU A 64 -7.40 -6.45 -30.97
N THR A 65 -8.15 -7.55 -30.88
CA THR A 65 -8.01 -8.71 -31.79
C THR A 65 -9.33 -9.11 -32.43
#